data_AF-A0A0G8XML9-F1
#
_entry.id   AF-A0A0G8XML9-F1
#
_cell.length_a   1.000
_cell.length_b   1.000
_cell.length_c   1.000
_cell.angle_alpha   90.00
_cell.angle_beta   90.00
_cell.angle_gamma   90.00
#
_symmetry.space_group_name_H-M   'P 1'
#
loop_
_entity.id
_entity.type
_entity.pdbx_description
1 polymer ?
#
loop_
_entity_poly.entity_id
_entity_poly.type
_entity_poly.pdbx_seq_one_letter_code
_entity_poly.pdbx_strand_id
1 'polypeptide(L)'
;MPITSTGLSHAVASTSHTEEGQPSQAQASTQLPNPHFVENKRSPVFDRLSALPPTLRQNIVGRLDHRSKARLGSTSRRMAAEIGERTHTLQAPAARRNPIADSSDVDSVFPIHNIARVMAPLCADARQTGDRKLRLKRMENLGSASPEKAAMAREKLQGFLAANPDYNPIADFGEVRSLERLHAAMQLVEHLPSVGDEGCSARARAYFDLAYCIWNLPESERGEAFTTLFAHRDKLPGQAGRAVLEPFIFQLSRLPGGQPGAPLTASERGRAFTTLLAHINALPAQSGLRALEYLAESLVNLPECEAALRAVLQSPLAAHDQVAPEVMEQAEKTGLGALSPHARLLVLALTRLPLPECMNVIVEVAAQQPGPRARAVAILYHQAILKEGENLRYSYKAVAKKLASSMNGRDVLPHLAELSINLPFAQMRLDAHQSLVNACSKFYCDGMSKQERMASHEITASVLMRLTDGLSQLPIEKRFEAAWQLSEQAKSLDPARHRSVLLAIRERADTILPRSVEFRNWCDEILEKLISKRAPGLRFW
;
A
#
# COMPACT_ATOMS: atom_id res chain seq x y z
N MET A 1 -13.42 -21.25 49.04
CA MET A 1 -14.74 -20.67 49.26
C MET A 1 -15.13 -19.87 48.03
N PRO A 2 -16.13 -20.29 47.25
CA PRO A 2 -16.59 -19.53 46.09
C PRO A 2 -17.81 -18.67 46.45
N ILE A 3 -17.90 -17.46 45.91
CA ILE A 3 -19.11 -16.64 45.98
C ILE A 3 -19.67 -16.51 44.57
N THR A 4 -20.85 -17.09 44.38
CA THR A 4 -21.78 -16.91 43.26
C THR A 4 -22.91 -15.98 43.70
N SER A 5 -23.29 -15.00 42.86
CA SER A 5 -24.67 -14.46 42.76
C SER A 5 -24.74 -13.59 41.48
N THR A 6 -25.39 -14.01 40.38
CA THR A 6 -26.81 -13.81 39.99
C THR A 6 -27.27 -12.36 39.84
N GLY A 7 -27.87 -12.03 38.68
CA GLY A 7 -28.80 -10.90 38.54
C GLY A 7 -28.96 -10.29 37.15
N LEU A 8 -29.75 -10.94 36.28
CA LEU A 8 -30.33 -10.38 35.05
C LEU A 8 -31.36 -9.27 35.36
N SER A 9 -31.44 -8.25 34.49
CA SER A 9 -32.67 -7.47 34.24
C SER A 9 -32.75 -7.02 32.78
N HIS A 10 -33.70 -7.60 32.04
CA HIS A 10 -34.28 -7.12 30.80
C HIS A 10 -35.39 -6.11 31.10
N ALA A 11 -35.52 -5.05 30.27
CA ALA A 11 -36.76 -4.35 29.87
C ALA A 11 -36.36 -2.94 29.32
N VAL A 12 -37.02 -2.28 28.36
CA VAL A 12 -38.16 -2.50 27.47
C VAL A 12 -38.08 -1.35 26.43
N ALA A 13 -38.58 -1.57 25.22
CA ALA A 13 -38.74 -0.59 24.16
C ALA A 13 -39.85 0.44 24.45
N SER A 14 -39.69 1.68 23.98
CA SER A 14 -40.81 2.58 23.72
C SER A 14 -40.59 3.38 22.44
N THR A 15 -41.61 3.33 21.60
CA THR A 15 -41.79 3.96 20.30
C THR A 15 -42.49 5.32 20.42
N SER A 16 -42.34 6.10 19.33
CA SER A 16 -43.29 7.07 18.74
C SER A 16 -43.70 8.32 19.52
N HIS A 17 -43.39 9.49 18.95
CA HIS A 17 -44.38 10.57 18.80
C HIS A 17 -44.20 11.29 17.46
N THR A 18 -45.33 11.39 16.76
CA THR A 18 -45.61 12.09 15.51
C THR A 18 -46.38 13.35 15.89
N GLU A 19 -46.02 14.52 15.38
CA GLU A 19 -46.90 15.70 15.35
C GLU A 19 -46.75 16.42 14.00
N GLU A 20 -47.87 16.51 13.27
CA GLU A 20 -48.11 17.28 12.05
C GLU A 20 -48.96 18.53 12.36
N GLY A 21 -48.76 19.62 11.61
CA GLY A 21 -49.78 20.66 11.29
C GLY A 21 -49.46 22.10 11.74
N GLN A 22 -48.80 22.94 10.92
CA GLN A 22 -49.36 23.97 9.98
C GLN A 22 -49.61 25.38 10.61
N PRO A 23 -49.75 26.51 9.86
CA PRO A 23 -49.00 27.05 8.70
C PRO A 23 -48.72 28.60 8.75
N SER A 24 -48.03 29.13 7.72
CA SER A 24 -48.04 30.51 7.17
C SER A 24 -47.31 31.69 7.86
N GLN A 25 -46.24 32.22 7.24
CA GLN A 25 -46.29 33.43 6.37
C GLN A 25 -44.92 33.78 5.75
N ALA A 26 -44.99 34.33 4.54
CA ALA A 26 -43.90 34.55 3.60
C ALA A 26 -43.22 35.92 3.72
N GLN A 27 -41.93 36.01 3.35
CA GLN A 27 -41.36 37.21 2.72
C GLN A 27 -40.11 36.89 1.85
N ALA A 28 -40.24 37.25 0.57
CA ALA A 28 -39.26 37.73 -0.41
C ALA A 28 -38.04 36.86 -0.85
N SER A 29 -38.21 36.27 -2.04
CA SER A 29 -37.27 36.09 -3.16
C SER A 29 -35.76 36.23 -2.95
N THR A 30 -35.03 35.13 -3.20
CA THR A 30 -33.76 35.15 -3.94
C THR A 30 -33.60 33.83 -4.69
N GLN A 31 -33.45 33.90 -6.02
CA GLN A 31 -33.19 32.73 -6.88
C GLN A 31 -31.88 32.05 -6.46
N LEU A 32 -31.94 30.76 -6.13
CA LEU A 32 -30.76 29.91 -5.93
C LEU A 32 -30.22 29.44 -7.29
N PRO A 33 -28.91 29.60 -7.59
CA PRO A 33 -28.30 29.07 -8.79
C PRO A 33 -28.08 27.55 -8.72
N ASN A 34 -28.28 26.87 -9.85
CA ASN A 34 -27.98 25.45 -10.07
C ASN A 34 -26.53 25.06 -9.68
N PRO A 35 -26.31 23.84 -9.17
CA PRO A 35 -25.02 23.40 -8.62
C PRO A 35 -23.95 23.12 -9.70
N HIS A 36 -22.85 23.86 -9.56
CA HIS A 36 -21.45 23.51 -9.84
C HIS A 36 -21.10 22.69 -11.10
N PHE A 37 -20.91 23.41 -12.21
CA PHE A 37 -19.79 23.14 -13.13
C PHE A 37 -18.48 23.43 -12.39
N VAL A 38 -17.63 22.41 -12.19
CA VAL A 38 -16.26 22.62 -11.73
C VAL A 38 -15.41 23.03 -12.94
N GLU A 39 -15.14 24.32 -13.06
CA GLU A 39 -14.11 24.84 -13.95
C GLU A 39 -12.76 24.22 -13.58
N ASN A 40 -12.14 23.51 -14.53
CA ASN A 40 -10.72 23.16 -14.45
C ASN A 40 -9.93 24.45 -14.22
N LYS A 41 -9.30 24.58 -13.05
CA LYS A 41 -8.39 25.68 -12.72
C LYS A 41 -7.36 25.87 -13.84
N ARG A 42 -7.58 26.87 -14.69
CA ARG A 42 -6.65 27.29 -15.74
C ARG A 42 -5.38 27.81 -15.07
N SER A 43 -4.22 27.30 -15.48
CA SER A 43 -2.94 27.85 -15.04
C SER A 43 -2.71 29.19 -15.75
N PRO A 44 -2.58 30.32 -15.03
CA PRO A 44 -2.39 31.66 -15.63
C PRO A 44 -1.03 31.82 -16.33
N VAL A 45 -0.16 30.81 -16.27
CA VAL A 45 1.16 30.81 -16.92
C VAL A 45 1.05 30.70 -18.45
N PHE A 46 0.02 30.03 -18.98
CA PHE A 46 -0.10 29.76 -20.41
C PHE A 46 -0.89 30.81 -21.21
N ASP A 47 -1.66 31.68 -20.55
CA ASP A 47 -2.39 32.76 -21.25
C ASP A 47 -1.46 33.85 -21.81
N ARG A 48 -0.24 33.99 -21.26
CA ARG A 48 0.77 34.96 -21.74
C ARG A 48 1.36 34.61 -23.11
N LEU A 49 1.31 33.35 -23.54
CA LEU A 49 1.80 32.93 -24.87
C LEU A 49 0.90 33.45 -26.00
N SER A 50 -0.40 33.64 -25.72
CA SER A 50 -1.35 34.18 -26.69
C SER A 50 -1.07 35.64 -27.06
N ALA A 51 -0.32 36.37 -26.21
CA ALA A 51 0.08 37.76 -26.41
C ALA A 51 1.36 37.93 -27.25
N LEU A 52 2.08 36.85 -27.57
CA LEU A 52 3.29 36.92 -28.39
C LEU A 52 2.98 37.10 -29.89
N PRO A 53 3.88 37.75 -30.66
CA PRO A 53 3.75 37.88 -32.11
C PRO A 53 3.64 36.50 -32.82
N PRO A 54 2.84 36.38 -33.89
CA PRO A 54 2.54 35.10 -34.53
C PRO A 54 3.78 34.30 -34.95
N THR A 55 4.80 34.98 -35.47
CA THR A 55 6.06 34.36 -35.95
C THR A 55 6.87 33.71 -34.81
N LEU A 56 6.89 34.32 -33.63
CA LEU A 56 7.57 33.79 -32.44
C LEU A 56 6.80 32.58 -31.87
N ARG A 57 5.47 32.63 -31.84
CA ARG A 57 4.64 31.49 -31.40
C ARG A 57 4.83 30.28 -32.30
N GLN A 58 4.85 30.49 -33.61
CA GLN A 58 5.04 29.41 -34.59
C GLN A 58 6.40 28.72 -34.44
N ASN A 59 7.46 29.47 -34.11
CA ASN A 59 8.78 28.90 -33.87
C ASN A 59 8.82 28.06 -32.58
N ILE A 60 8.18 28.57 -31.51
CA ILE A 60 8.08 27.85 -30.23
C ILE A 60 7.28 26.54 -30.41
N VAL A 61 6.12 26.58 -31.05
CA VAL A 61 5.30 25.39 -31.34
C VAL A 61 6.04 24.42 -32.26
N GLY A 62 6.82 24.92 -33.22
CA GLY A 62 7.64 24.11 -34.11
C GLY A 62 8.63 23.20 -33.38
N ARG A 63 9.17 23.67 -32.24
CA ARG A 63 10.19 22.96 -31.45
C ARG A 63 9.64 22.01 -30.39
N LEU A 64 8.32 21.99 -30.17
CA LEU A 64 7.70 21.13 -29.16
C LEU A 64 7.46 19.71 -29.69
N ASP A 65 7.60 18.72 -28.80
CA ASP A 65 7.28 17.31 -29.06
C ASP A 65 5.76 17.07 -29.08
N HIS A 66 5.34 15.92 -29.61
CA HIS A 66 3.92 15.60 -29.81
C HIS A 66 3.11 15.60 -28.52
N ARG A 67 3.71 15.19 -27.39
CA ARG A 67 3.04 15.13 -26.09
C ARG A 67 2.81 16.54 -25.52
N SER A 68 3.79 17.44 -25.68
CA SER A 68 3.65 18.83 -25.26
C SER A 68 2.67 19.61 -26.16
N LYS A 69 2.62 19.32 -27.47
CA LYS A 69 1.62 19.88 -28.40
C LYS A 69 0.19 19.49 -28.02
N ALA A 70 -0.04 18.22 -27.67
CA ALA A 70 -1.35 17.73 -27.24
C ALA A 70 -1.83 18.40 -25.94
N ARG A 71 -0.92 18.57 -24.97
CA ARG A 71 -1.19 19.33 -23.73
C ARG A 71 -1.48 20.80 -24.03
N LEU A 72 -0.69 21.45 -24.89
CA LEU A 72 -0.87 22.85 -25.25
C LEU A 72 -2.23 23.09 -25.94
N GLY A 73 -2.62 22.22 -26.87
CA GLY A 73 -3.92 22.26 -27.55
C GLY A 73 -5.11 22.06 -26.61
N SER A 74 -4.96 21.25 -25.56
CA SER A 74 -6.00 21.08 -24.53
C SER A 74 -6.19 22.30 -23.64
N THR A 75 -5.18 23.18 -23.56
CA THR A 75 -5.18 24.35 -22.68
C THR A 75 -5.51 25.68 -23.38
N SER A 76 -5.31 25.80 -24.70
CA SER A 76 -5.59 27.05 -25.45
C SER A 76 -6.26 26.80 -26.80
N ARG A 77 -7.48 27.33 -26.96
CA ARG A 77 -8.27 27.22 -28.21
C ARG A 77 -7.58 27.84 -29.42
N ARG A 78 -6.80 28.92 -29.23
CA ARG A 78 -6.10 29.61 -30.32
C ARG A 78 -4.85 28.85 -30.80
N MET A 79 -4.17 28.16 -29.89
CA MET A 79 -3.04 27.28 -30.22
C MET A 79 -3.51 25.96 -30.83
N ALA A 80 -4.68 25.46 -30.44
CA ALA A 80 -5.30 24.29 -31.06
C ALA A 80 -5.63 24.54 -32.55
N ALA A 81 -6.10 25.74 -32.90
CA ALA A 81 -6.37 26.13 -34.28
C ALA A 81 -5.09 26.19 -35.15
N GLU A 82 -4.00 26.78 -34.64
CA GLU A 82 -2.70 26.85 -35.36
C GLU A 82 -2.06 25.46 -35.54
N ILE A 83 -2.29 24.51 -34.61
CA ILE A 83 -1.87 23.10 -34.78
C ILE A 83 -2.72 22.41 -35.87
N GLY A 84 -4.03 22.69 -35.91
CA GLY A 84 -4.97 22.12 -36.88
C GLY A 84 -4.74 22.57 -38.33
N GLU A 85 -4.39 23.83 -38.57
CA GLU A 85 -4.10 24.35 -39.94
C GLU A 85 -2.91 23.64 -40.61
N ARG A 86 -1.92 23.19 -39.82
CA ARG A 86 -0.78 22.43 -40.35
C ARG A 86 -1.12 20.98 -40.70
N THR A 87 -2.12 20.39 -40.04
CA THR A 87 -2.60 19.04 -40.38
C THR A 87 -3.51 19.04 -41.61
N HIS A 88 -4.27 20.12 -41.84
CA HIS A 88 -5.17 20.23 -43.00
C HIS A 88 -4.47 20.62 -44.31
N THR A 89 -3.29 21.26 -44.27
CA THR A 89 -2.48 21.54 -45.47
C THR A 89 -1.76 20.31 -46.05
N LEU A 90 -1.74 19.19 -45.32
CA LEU A 90 -1.17 17.91 -45.79
C LEU A 90 -2.22 16.91 -46.30
N GLN A 91 -3.52 17.26 -46.30
CA GLN A 91 -4.62 16.40 -46.75
C GLN A 91 -5.67 17.17 -47.58
N ALA A 92 -5.36 17.45 -48.86
CA ALA A 92 -6.34 17.76 -49.92
C ALA A 92 -5.71 17.59 -51.32
N PRO A 93 -6.50 17.29 -52.38
CA PRO A 93 -6.23 16.15 -53.26
C PRO A 93 -5.74 16.50 -54.68
N ALA A 94 -4.93 15.62 -55.29
CA ALA A 94 -4.71 15.60 -56.73
C ALA A 94 -4.91 14.18 -57.28
N ALA A 95 -6.08 13.93 -57.88
CA ALA A 95 -6.30 12.77 -58.74
C ALA A 95 -7.25 13.16 -59.88
N ARG A 96 -6.67 13.60 -61.00
CA ARG A 96 -7.18 13.36 -62.36
C ARG A 96 -6.04 13.53 -63.35
N ARG A 97 -5.61 12.45 -64.01
CA ARG A 97 -5.52 12.36 -65.48
C ARG A 97 -5.11 10.96 -65.94
N ASN A 98 -5.83 10.44 -66.93
CA ASN A 98 -5.46 9.27 -67.72
C ASN A 98 -4.24 9.57 -68.62
N PRO A 99 -3.49 8.54 -69.08
CA PRO A 99 -2.19 8.71 -69.71
C PRO A 99 -2.27 8.68 -71.24
N ILE A 100 -1.51 9.54 -71.92
CA ILE A 100 -1.07 9.32 -73.32
C ILE A 100 0.36 9.86 -73.49
N ALA A 101 1.22 8.95 -73.95
CA ALA A 101 2.40 9.05 -74.82
C ALA A 101 3.61 9.97 -74.50
N ASP A 102 4.75 9.31 -74.68
CA ASP A 102 6.00 9.73 -75.34
C ASP A 102 7.03 10.65 -74.69
N SER A 103 8.27 10.11 -74.69
CA SER A 103 9.57 10.77 -74.83
C SER A 103 9.94 11.78 -73.74
N SER A 104 11.18 12.00 -73.33
CA SER A 104 12.51 11.44 -73.52
C SER A 104 13.36 12.27 -72.55
N ASP A 105 14.47 11.71 -72.08
CA ASP A 105 15.61 12.43 -71.50
C ASP A 105 15.43 13.08 -70.11
N VAL A 106 16.42 13.21 -69.24
CA VAL A 106 17.70 12.57 -68.93
C VAL A 106 18.10 13.24 -67.58
N ASP A 107 18.66 12.45 -66.67
CA ASP A 107 19.47 12.83 -65.51
C ASP A 107 18.94 13.75 -64.39
N SER A 108 18.63 13.12 -63.24
CA SER A 108 19.29 13.45 -61.96
C SER A 108 18.96 12.42 -60.84
N VAL A 109 19.82 11.39 -60.75
CA VAL A 109 20.51 10.90 -59.54
C VAL A 109 19.79 11.03 -58.14
N PHE A 110 19.21 9.90 -57.70
CA PHE A 110 19.11 9.30 -56.32
C PHE A 110 18.29 9.95 -55.16
N PRO A 111 17.72 9.16 -54.21
CA PRO A 111 17.00 7.87 -54.34
C PRO A 111 15.63 7.81 -53.60
N ILE A 112 14.62 7.22 -54.26
CA ILE A 112 13.29 6.89 -53.72
C ILE A 112 13.33 5.55 -52.97
N HIS A 113 13.96 5.47 -51.79
CA HIS A 113 13.98 4.20 -51.02
C HIS A 113 13.47 4.26 -49.58
N ASN A 114 12.92 5.39 -49.11
CA ASN A 114 12.55 5.53 -47.69
C ASN A 114 11.09 5.85 -47.36
N ILE A 115 10.19 6.07 -48.32
CA ILE A 115 8.77 6.35 -47.98
C ILE A 115 7.95 5.08 -47.79
N ALA A 116 8.25 4.00 -48.52
CA ALA A 116 7.55 2.71 -48.36
C ALA A 116 7.87 2.01 -47.02
N ARG A 117 9.06 2.26 -46.44
CA ARG A 117 9.52 1.64 -45.18
C ARG A 117 9.02 2.34 -43.92
N VAL A 118 8.64 3.62 -44.03
CA VAL A 118 8.09 4.43 -42.91
C VAL A 118 6.57 4.36 -42.83
N MET A 119 5.88 4.12 -43.95
CA MET A 119 4.42 3.96 -43.99
C MET A 119 3.94 2.54 -43.69
N ALA A 120 4.76 1.51 -43.89
CA ALA A 120 4.39 0.12 -43.62
C ALA A 120 4.08 -0.15 -42.12
N PRO A 121 4.85 0.36 -41.14
CA PRO A 121 4.53 0.18 -39.73
C PRO A 121 3.26 0.96 -39.32
N LEU A 122 3.08 2.19 -39.81
CA LEU A 122 1.92 3.03 -39.46
C LEU A 122 0.62 2.52 -40.08
N CYS A 123 0.67 1.99 -41.31
CA CYS A 123 -0.47 1.30 -41.91
C CYS A 123 -0.72 -0.08 -41.29
N ALA A 124 0.31 -0.79 -40.82
CA ALA A 124 0.15 -2.04 -40.07
C ALA A 124 -0.48 -1.81 -38.69
N ASP A 125 -0.10 -0.73 -38.01
CA ASP A 125 -0.60 -0.35 -36.67
C ASP A 125 -2.03 0.20 -36.73
N ALA A 126 -2.35 1.01 -37.76
CA ALA A 126 -3.72 1.48 -38.02
C ALA A 126 -4.64 0.34 -38.52
N ARG A 127 -4.14 -0.59 -39.35
CA ARG A 127 -4.89 -1.80 -39.74
C ARG A 127 -5.04 -2.77 -38.58
N GLN A 128 -4.04 -2.95 -37.72
CA GLN A 128 -4.15 -3.73 -36.48
C GLN A 128 -5.18 -3.12 -35.54
N THR A 129 -5.19 -1.81 -35.36
CA THR A 129 -6.17 -1.11 -34.50
C THR A 129 -7.58 -1.16 -35.10
N GLY A 130 -7.69 -1.04 -36.42
CA GLY A 130 -8.95 -1.20 -37.16
C GLY A 130 -9.50 -2.63 -37.08
N ASP A 131 -8.66 -3.64 -37.32
CA ASP A 131 -9.02 -5.06 -37.22
C ASP A 131 -9.31 -5.47 -35.77
N ARG A 132 -8.60 -4.92 -34.78
CA ARG A 132 -8.87 -5.10 -33.34
C ARG A 132 -10.27 -4.61 -32.98
N LYS A 133 -10.61 -3.36 -33.34
CA LYS A 133 -11.95 -2.77 -33.11
C LYS A 133 -13.06 -3.51 -33.86
N LEU A 134 -12.81 -3.91 -35.10
CA LEU A 134 -13.79 -4.63 -35.93
C LEU A 134 -14.02 -6.06 -35.43
N ARG A 135 -13.01 -6.70 -34.81
CA ARG A 135 -13.13 -8.02 -34.18
C ARG A 135 -13.89 -7.98 -32.86
N LEU A 136 -13.68 -6.98 -32.01
CA LEU A 136 -14.45 -6.84 -30.77
C LEU A 136 -15.94 -6.58 -31.04
N LYS A 137 -16.23 -5.76 -32.06
CA LYS A 137 -17.60 -5.55 -32.56
C LYS A 137 -18.23 -6.82 -33.15
N ARG A 138 -17.43 -7.78 -33.63
CA ARG A 138 -17.90 -9.13 -33.99
C ARG A 138 -18.07 -10.04 -32.77
N MET A 139 -17.30 -9.83 -31.69
CA MET A 139 -17.43 -10.58 -30.44
C MET A 139 -18.70 -10.23 -29.66
N GLU A 140 -19.08 -8.96 -29.61
CA GLU A 140 -20.37 -8.50 -29.07
C GLU A 140 -21.57 -9.17 -29.78
N ASN A 141 -21.38 -9.53 -31.06
CA ASN A 141 -22.35 -10.22 -31.91
C ASN A 141 -22.19 -11.76 -31.93
N LEU A 142 -21.31 -12.36 -31.12
CA LEU A 142 -21.20 -13.82 -31.01
C LEU A 142 -22.40 -14.43 -30.29
N GLY A 143 -23.08 -13.67 -29.42
CA GLY A 143 -24.34 -14.09 -28.79
C GLY A 143 -25.51 -14.22 -29.78
N SER A 144 -25.36 -13.69 -31.00
CA SER A 144 -26.41 -13.62 -32.03
C SER A 144 -26.06 -14.33 -33.35
N ALA A 145 -24.92 -15.01 -33.44
CA ALA A 145 -24.47 -15.74 -34.64
C ALA A 145 -24.80 -17.25 -34.58
N SER A 146 -24.91 -17.92 -35.74
CA SER A 146 -25.11 -19.38 -35.79
C SER A 146 -23.91 -20.12 -35.16
N PRO A 147 -24.11 -21.32 -34.56
CA PRO A 147 -23.08 -22.03 -33.79
C PRO A 147 -21.77 -22.26 -34.54
N GLU A 148 -21.83 -22.56 -35.84
CA GLU A 148 -20.65 -22.79 -36.69
C GLU A 148 -19.82 -21.51 -36.92
N LYS A 149 -20.49 -20.36 -37.11
CA LYS A 149 -19.79 -19.08 -37.29
C LYS A 149 -19.12 -18.63 -36.00
N ALA A 150 -19.75 -18.91 -34.86
CA ALA A 150 -19.17 -18.66 -33.55
C ALA A 150 -17.94 -19.55 -33.28
N ALA A 151 -17.99 -20.82 -33.66
CA ALA A 151 -16.86 -21.75 -33.54
C ALA A 151 -15.65 -21.32 -34.37
N MET A 152 -15.83 -21.01 -35.66
CA MET A 152 -14.73 -20.52 -36.51
C MET A 152 -14.13 -19.19 -36.03
N ALA A 153 -14.95 -18.30 -35.45
CA ALA A 153 -14.47 -17.05 -34.88
C ALA A 153 -13.63 -17.30 -33.62
N ARG A 154 -14.04 -18.24 -32.76
CA ARG A 154 -13.27 -18.65 -31.57
C ARG A 154 -11.93 -19.27 -31.93
N GLU A 155 -11.87 -20.14 -32.93
CA GLU A 155 -10.62 -20.75 -33.40
C GLU A 155 -9.64 -19.71 -33.95
N LYS A 156 -10.12 -18.76 -34.76
CA LYS A 156 -9.29 -17.64 -35.26
C LYS A 156 -8.80 -16.73 -34.13
N LEU A 157 -9.64 -16.48 -33.14
CA LEU A 157 -9.27 -15.68 -31.96
C LEU A 157 -8.24 -16.43 -31.11
N GLN A 158 -8.37 -17.74 -30.95
CA GLN A 158 -7.42 -18.59 -30.26
C GLN A 158 -6.04 -18.55 -30.93
N GLY A 159 -5.98 -18.69 -32.26
CA GLY A 159 -4.73 -18.54 -33.02
C GLY A 159 -4.10 -17.16 -32.87
N PHE A 160 -4.91 -16.11 -32.81
CA PHE A 160 -4.42 -14.74 -32.58
C PHE A 160 -3.84 -14.54 -31.18
N LEU A 161 -4.53 -15.00 -30.13
CA LEU A 161 -4.05 -14.89 -28.75
C LEU A 161 -2.80 -15.73 -28.50
N ALA A 162 -2.70 -16.91 -29.14
CA ALA A 162 -1.47 -17.72 -29.12
C ALA A 162 -0.29 -16.97 -29.75
N ALA A 163 -0.53 -16.23 -30.84
CA ALA A 163 0.50 -15.43 -31.51
C ALA A 163 0.79 -14.08 -30.83
N ASN A 164 -0.09 -13.61 -29.93
CA ASN A 164 0.02 -12.33 -29.24
C ASN A 164 -0.20 -12.54 -27.73
N PRO A 165 0.75 -13.19 -27.04
CA PRO A 165 0.58 -13.60 -25.65
C PRO A 165 0.39 -12.42 -24.69
N ASP A 166 0.79 -11.20 -25.03
CA ASP A 166 0.63 -10.01 -24.17
C ASP A 166 -0.62 -9.17 -24.49
N TYR A 167 -1.43 -9.60 -25.46
CA TYR A 167 -2.62 -8.86 -25.84
C TYR A 167 -3.67 -8.92 -24.74
N ASN A 168 -4.14 -7.73 -24.33
CA ASN A 168 -5.21 -7.56 -23.36
C ASN A 168 -6.54 -7.21 -24.06
N PRO A 169 -7.54 -8.12 -24.03
CA PRO A 169 -8.82 -7.90 -24.70
C PRO A 169 -9.64 -6.74 -24.12
N ILE A 170 -9.43 -6.37 -22.85
CA ILE A 170 -10.17 -5.28 -22.20
C ILE A 170 -9.70 -3.91 -22.69
N ALA A 171 -8.44 -3.78 -23.11
CA ALA A 171 -7.90 -2.51 -23.61
C ALA A 171 -8.69 -1.98 -24.83
N ASP A 172 -9.21 -2.87 -25.67
CA ASP A 172 -9.99 -2.52 -26.86
C ASP A 172 -11.52 -2.42 -26.59
N PHE A 173 -11.99 -2.90 -25.43
CA PHE A 173 -13.40 -2.76 -25.00
C PHE A 173 -13.75 -1.32 -24.63
N GLY A 174 -12.76 -0.53 -24.21
CA GLY A 174 -12.92 0.86 -23.78
C GLY A 174 -13.13 0.99 -22.28
N GLU A 175 -13.33 2.23 -21.81
CA GLU A 175 -13.40 2.52 -20.39
C GLU A 175 -14.65 1.92 -19.72
N VAL A 176 -14.44 1.20 -18.62
CA VAL A 176 -15.51 0.66 -17.77
C VAL A 176 -15.76 1.64 -16.62
N ARG A 177 -16.79 2.48 -16.78
CA ARG A 177 -17.19 3.53 -15.81
C ARG A 177 -18.59 3.33 -15.21
N SER A 178 -19.25 2.21 -15.49
CA SER A 178 -20.55 1.86 -14.92
C SER A 178 -20.67 0.35 -14.74
N LEU A 179 -21.56 -0.06 -13.86
CA LEU A 179 -21.90 -1.46 -13.61
C LEU A 179 -22.42 -2.16 -14.88
N GLU A 180 -23.21 -1.49 -15.69
CA GLU A 180 -23.70 -2.03 -16.97
C GLU A 180 -22.54 -2.35 -17.93
N ARG A 181 -21.58 -1.42 -18.07
CA ARG A 181 -20.38 -1.67 -18.89
C ARG A 181 -19.51 -2.77 -18.31
N LEU A 182 -19.45 -2.89 -16.98
CA LEU A 182 -18.74 -3.98 -16.32
C LEU A 182 -19.37 -5.33 -16.68
N HIS A 183 -20.70 -5.45 -16.60
CA HIS A 183 -21.41 -6.68 -17.02
C HIS A 183 -21.16 -7.03 -18.48
N ALA A 184 -21.21 -6.06 -19.39
CA ALA A 184 -20.90 -6.28 -20.80
C ALA A 184 -19.44 -6.73 -21.01
N ALA A 185 -18.49 -6.16 -20.25
CA ALA A 185 -17.10 -6.58 -20.30
C ALA A 185 -16.89 -7.99 -19.74
N MET A 186 -17.61 -8.36 -18.68
CA MET A 186 -17.58 -9.71 -18.11
C MET A 186 -18.09 -10.74 -19.12
N GLN A 187 -19.20 -10.45 -19.81
CA GLN A 187 -19.68 -11.29 -20.90
C GLN A 187 -18.63 -11.46 -21.99
N LEU A 188 -17.93 -10.40 -22.39
CA LEU A 188 -16.82 -10.52 -23.34
C LEU A 188 -15.75 -11.51 -22.84
N VAL A 189 -15.39 -11.44 -21.56
CA VAL A 189 -14.40 -12.31 -20.92
C VAL A 189 -14.82 -13.79 -20.91
N GLU A 190 -16.11 -14.08 -20.68
CA GLU A 190 -16.65 -15.45 -20.77
C GLU A 190 -16.43 -16.05 -22.17
N HIS A 191 -16.49 -15.23 -23.22
CA HIS A 191 -16.39 -15.66 -24.61
C HIS A 191 -14.95 -15.72 -25.15
N LEU A 192 -13.96 -15.24 -24.38
CA LEU A 192 -12.53 -15.35 -24.76
C LEU A 192 -12.11 -16.82 -24.74
N PRO A 193 -11.31 -17.31 -25.70
CA PRO A 193 -10.77 -18.67 -25.64
C PRO A 193 -9.71 -18.80 -24.52
N SER A 194 -9.67 -19.96 -23.85
CA SER A 194 -8.62 -20.26 -22.87
C SER A 194 -7.34 -20.66 -23.61
N VAL A 195 -6.44 -19.71 -23.82
CA VAL A 195 -5.15 -19.93 -24.49
C VAL A 195 -4.02 -19.54 -23.55
N GLY A 196 -3.06 -20.45 -23.35
CA GLY A 196 -1.91 -20.29 -22.46
C GLY A 196 -2.05 -21.00 -21.11
N ASP A 197 -0.98 -21.01 -20.32
CA ASP A 197 -1.00 -21.49 -18.93
C ASP A 197 -2.03 -20.70 -18.11
N GLU A 198 -2.78 -21.43 -17.28
CA GLU A 198 -4.03 -20.98 -16.65
C GLU A 198 -3.88 -19.70 -15.80
N GLY A 199 -2.67 -19.39 -15.31
CA GLY A 199 -2.37 -18.17 -14.55
C GLY A 199 -2.05 -16.91 -15.37
N CYS A 200 -1.70 -17.04 -16.65
CA CYS A 200 -1.29 -15.92 -17.53
C CYS A 200 -2.13 -15.81 -18.81
N SER A 201 -3.27 -16.48 -18.86
CA SER A 201 -4.17 -16.41 -20.02
C SER A 201 -4.69 -14.99 -20.26
N ALA A 202 -5.01 -14.67 -21.51
CA ALA A 202 -5.65 -13.40 -21.87
C ALA A 202 -6.96 -13.16 -21.08
N ARG A 203 -7.66 -14.25 -20.72
CA ARG A 203 -8.87 -14.21 -19.89
C ARG A 203 -8.55 -13.82 -18.44
N ALA A 204 -7.50 -14.38 -17.85
CA ALA A 204 -7.05 -13.97 -16.52
C ALA A 204 -6.65 -12.49 -16.50
N ARG A 205 -5.81 -12.04 -17.44
CA ARG A 205 -5.39 -10.63 -17.51
C ARG A 205 -6.55 -9.66 -17.69
N ALA A 206 -7.49 -9.98 -18.58
CA ALA A 206 -8.72 -9.21 -18.72
C ALA A 206 -9.47 -9.10 -17.38
N TYR A 207 -9.52 -10.19 -16.61
CA TYR A 207 -10.15 -10.21 -15.30
C TYR A 207 -9.44 -9.31 -14.28
N PHE A 208 -8.09 -9.36 -14.25
CA PHE A 208 -7.28 -8.48 -13.42
C PHE A 208 -7.65 -7.01 -13.69
N ASP A 209 -7.72 -6.61 -14.96
CA ASP A 209 -8.05 -5.23 -15.33
C ASP A 209 -9.49 -4.86 -14.96
N LEU A 210 -10.45 -5.78 -15.11
CA LEU A 210 -11.82 -5.54 -14.67
C LEU A 210 -11.92 -5.34 -13.16
N ALA A 211 -11.17 -6.11 -12.37
CA ALA A 211 -11.10 -5.91 -10.93
C ALA A 211 -10.55 -4.53 -10.58
N TYR A 212 -9.52 -4.06 -11.29
CA TYR A 212 -9.01 -2.69 -11.14
C TYR A 212 -10.01 -1.62 -11.59
N CYS A 213 -10.85 -1.89 -12.59
CA CYS A 213 -11.86 -0.95 -13.06
C CYS A 213 -12.98 -0.67 -12.04
N ILE A 214 -13.20 -1.52 -11.03
CA ILE A 214 -14.21 -1.27 -9.97
C ILE A 214 -14.02 0.12 -9.35
N TRP A 215 -12.77 0.60 -9.25
CA TRP A 215 -12.48 1.94 -8.72
C TRP A 215 -13.00 3.09 -9.59
N ASN A 216 -13.15 2.87 -10.89
CA ASN A 216 -13.63 3.87 -11.84
C ASN A 216 -15.15 4.00 -11.86
N LEU A 217 -15.87 3.11 -11.16
CA LEU A 217 -17.33 3.17 -11.04
C LEU A 217 -17.76 4.22 -9.99
N PRO A 218 -19.00 4.71 -10.08
CA PRO A 218 -19.65 5.47 -9.01
C PRO A 218 -19.62 4.71 -7.68
N GLU A 219 -19.47 5.43 -6.57
CA GLU A 219 -19.38 4.81 -5.23
C GLU A 219 -20.56 3.87 -4.93
N SER A 220 -21.78 4.25 -5.33
CA SER A 220 -23.00 3.46 -5.18
C SER A 220 -22.97 2.11 -5.91
N GLU A 221 -22.11 1.94 -6.92
CA GLU A 221 -22.05 0.74 -7.75
C GLU A 221 -20.87 -0.18 -7.38
N ARG A 222 -19.90 0.28 -6.58
CA ARG A 222 -18.65 -0.45 -6.37
C ARG A 222 -18.83 -1.74 -5.57
N GLY A 223 -19.66 -1.72 -4.52
CA GLY A 223 -19.95 -2.91 -3.73
C GLY A 223 -20.61 -4.00 -4.57
N GLU A 224 -21.61 -3.63 -5.38
CA GLU A 224 -22.29 -4.55 -6.29
C GLU A 224 -21.34 -5.07 -7.37
N ALA A 225 -20.58 -4.17 -8.01
CA ALA A 225 -19.55 -4.52 -8.98
C ALA A 225 -18.53 -5.51 -8.42
N PHE A 226 -18.06 -5.31 -7.19
CA PHE A 226 -17.18 -6.24 -6.49
C PHE A 226 -17.84 -7.60 -6.34
N THR A 227 -19.06 -7.67 -5.80
CA THR A 227 -19.74 -8.95 -5.56
C THR A 227 -20.05 -9.69 -6.85
N THR A 228 -20.49 -8.98 -7.89
CA THR A 228 -20.85 -9.57 -9.18
C THR A 228 -19.62 -10.06 -9.92
N LEU A 229 -18.56 -9.24 -9.98
CA LEU A 229 -17.30 -9.67 -10.55
C LEU A 229 -16.67 -10.77 -9.69
N PHE A 230 -16.80 -10.78 -8.37
CA PHE A 230 -16.27 -11.87 -7.56
C PHE A 230 -17.02 -13.18 -7.84
N ALA A 231 -18.36 -13.17 -7.86
CA ALA A 231 -19.18 -14.35 -8.14
C ALA A 231 -18.95 -14.92 -9.56
N HIS A 232 -18.70 -14.05 -10.53
CA HIS A 232 -18.39 -14.47 -11.90
C HIS A 232 -17.09 -15.27 -12.02
N ARG A 233 -16.21 -15.25 -11.02
CA ARG A 233 -14.94 -16.00 -11.05
C ARG A 233 -15.18 -17.50 -11.15
N ASP A 234 -16.31 -17.99 -10.62
CA ASP A 234 -16.65 -19.41 -10.60
C ASP A 234 -16.92 -19.94 -12.03
N LYS A 235 -17.11 -19.04 -13.00
CA LYS A 235 -17.21 -19.37 -14.43
C LYS A 235 -15.84 -19.45 -15.13
N LEU A 236 -14.75 -19.10 -14.46
CA LEU A 236 -13.40 -19.25 -14.99
C LEU A 236 -12.91 -20.70 -14.79
N PRO A 237 -12.38 -21.36 -15.83
CA PRO A 237 -11.85 -22.71 -15.71
C PRO A 237 -10.50 -22.75 -14.96
N GLY A 238 -10.30 -23.81 -14.17
CA GLY A 238 -8.97 -24.22 -13.66
C GLY A 238 -8.32 -23.24 -12.68
N GLN A 239 -7.00 -23.07 -12.78
CA GLN A 239 -6.18 -22.18 -11.94
C GLN A 239 -6.40 -20.69 -12.22
N ALA A 240 -7.08 -20.30 -13.30
CA ALA A 240 -7.37 -18.90 -13.61
C ALA A 240 -8.20 -18.23 -12.51
N GLY A 241 -9.17 -18.94 -11.92
CA GLY A 241 -9.95 -18.44 -10.78
C GLY A 241 -9.12 -18.21 -9.50
N ARG A 242 -7.97 -18.89 -9.37
CA ARG A 242 -7.07 -18.79 -8.20
C ARG A 242 -6.13 -17.59 -8.29
N ALA A 243 -5.58 -17.33 -9.48
CA ALA A 243 -4.74 -16.14 -9.73
C ALA A 243 -5.53 -14.83 -9.55
N VAL A 244 -6.84 -14.89 -9.79
CA VAL A 244 -7.75 -13.74 -9.78
C VAL A 244 -8.12 -13.24 -8.38
N LEU A 245 -7.73 -13.91 -7.29
CA LEU A 245 -8.02 -13.46 -5.92
C LEU A 245 -7.19 -12.28 -5.46
N GLU A 246 -5.95 -12.17 -5.92
CA GLU A 246 -5.01 -11.11 -5.50
C GLU A 246 -5.55 -9.70 -5.77
N PRO A 247 -6.13 -9.39 -6.95
CA PRO A 247 -6.80 -8.11 -7.20
C PRO A 247 -7.91 -7.81 -6.20
N PHE A 248 -8.76 -8.78 -5.87
CA PHE A 248 -9.85 -8.58 -4.92
C PHE A 248 -9.36 -8.35 -3.49
N ILE A 249 -8.27 -9.02 -3.10
CA ILE A 249 -7.60 -8.74 -1.83
C ILE A 249 -7.04 -7.31 -1.86
N PHE A 250 -6.39 -6.90 -2.96
CA PHE A 250 -5.86 -5.55 -3.12
C PHE A 250 -6.95 -4.47 -3.08
N GLN A 251 -8.17 -4.77 -3.55
CA GLN A 251 -9.33 -3.87 -3.40
C GLN A 251 -9.66 -3.57 -1.92
N LEU A 252 -9.28 -4.46 -0.99
CA LEU A 252 -9.38 -4.20 0.45
C LEU A 252 -8.28 -3.26 0.96
N SER A 253 -7.08 -3.31 0.35
CA SER A 253 -5.82 -2.79 0.92
C SER A 253 -5.39 -1.37 0.51
N ARG A 254 -5.99 -0.77 -0.54
CA ARG A 254 -5.91 0.66 -1.01
C ARG A 254 -5.58 0.82 -2.51
N LEU A 255 -6.05 1.95 -3.06
CA LEU A 255 -5.84 2.56 -4.38
C LEU A 255 -4.55 2.17 -5.13
N PRO A 256 -4.65 1.71 -6.39
CA PRO A 256 -3.53 1.77 -7.33
C PRO A 256 -3.24 3.25 -7.64
N GLY A 257 -2.01 3.69 -7.34
CA GLY A 257 -1.35 4.85 -7.93
C GLY A 257 -2.21 6.06 -8.33
N GLY A 258 -2.49 6.95 -7.37
CA GLY A 258 -2.62 8.39 -7.66
C GLY A 258 -3.86 8.90 -8.40
N GLN A 259 -4.95 8.13 -8.55
CA GLN A 259 -6.22 8.68 -9.01
C GLN A 259 -7.26 8.84 -7.88
N PRO A 260 -8.04 9.94 -7.87
CA PRO A 260 -8.98 10.28 -6.79
C PRO A 260 -10.32 9.55 -6.97
N GLY A 261 -10.33 8.23 -6.78
CA GLY A 261 -11.57 7.48 -6.56
C GLY A 261 -11.78 7.26 -5.06
N ALA A 262 -13.01 7.43 -4.56
CA ALA A 262 -13.31 7.06 -3.17
C ALA A 262 -13.18 5.53 -2.99
N PRO A 263 -12.70 5.02 -1.83
CA PRO A 263 -12.61 3.58 -1.59
C PRO A 263 -14.02 2.94 -1.44
N LEU A 264 -14.09 1.60 -1.37
CA LEU A 264 -15.29 0.89 -0.88
C LEU A 264 -15.65 1.44 0.50
N THR A 265 -16.94 1.55 0.82
CA THR A 265 -17.40 1.96 2.15
C THR A 265 -16.93 0.95 3.21
N ALA A 266 -16.87 1.36 4.48
CA ALA A 266 -16.46 0.46 5.56
C ALA A 266 -17.30 -0.84 5.58
N SER A 267 -18.63 -0.73 5.49
CA SER A 267 -19.53 -1.88 5.46
C SER A 267 -19.27 -2.82 4.28
N GLU A 268 -19.02 -2.26 3.09
CA GLU A 268 -18.68 -3.07 1.91
C GLU A 268 -17.34 -3.77 2.07
N ARG A 269 -16.32 -3.11 2.64
CA ARG A 269 -15.03 -3.76 2.93
C ARG A 269 -15.17 -4.92 3.90
N GLY A 270 -16.00 -4.77 4.95
CA GLY A 270 -16.29 -5.86 5.88
C GLY A 270 -16.98 -7.06 5.20
N ARG A 271 -17.99 -6.81 4.35
CA ARG A 271 -18.68 -7.87 3.58
C ARG A 271 -17.75 -8.54 2.56
N ALA A 272 -16.96 -7.75 1.84
CA ALA A 272 -15.98 -8.25 0.89
C ALA A 272 -14.93 -9.14 1.58
N PHE A 273 -14.44 -8.71 2.74
CA PHE A 273 -13.51 -9.50 3.57
C PHE A 273 -14.10 -10.86 3.97
N THR A 274 -15.30 -10.89 4.55
CA THR A 274 -15.94 -12.15 4.98
C THR A 274 -16.15 -13.09 3.80
N THR A 275 -16.58 -12.55 2.66
CA THR A 275 -16.80 -13.32 1.43
C THR A 275 -15.49 -13.91 0.90
N LEU A 276 -14.42 -13.12 0.87
CA LEU A 276 -13.09 -13.57 0.46
C LEU A 276 -12.53 -14.64 1.40
N LEU A 277 -12.61 -14.44 2.71
CA LEU A 277 -12.11 -15.40 3.71
C LEU A 277 -12.83 -16.75 3.62
N ALA A 278 -14.16 -16.73 3.48
CA ALA A 278 -14.94 -17.97 3.31
C ALA A 278 -14.51 -18.74 2.05
N HIS A 279 -14.26 -18.04 0.94
CA HIS A 279 -13.78 -18.68 -0.27
C HIS A 279 -12.36 -19.20 -0.14
N ILE A 280 -11.45 -18.43 0.46
CA ILE A 280 -10.06 -18.85 0.70
C ILE A 280 -10.03 -20.16 1.51
N ASN A 281 -10.88 -20.27 2.53
CA ASN A 281 -11.01 -21.48 3.34
C ASN A 281 -11.52 -22.70 2.56
N ALA A 282 -12.23 -22.49 1.45
CA ALA A 282 -12.73 -23.57 0.58
C ALA A 282 -11.72 -24.00 -0.50
N LEU A 283 -10.60 -23.27 -0.66
CA LEU A 283 -9.57 -23.63 -1.63
C LEU A 283 -8.71 -24.80 -1.15
N PRO A 284 -8.09 -25.55 -2.07
CA PRO A 284 -7.02 -26.48 -1.72
C PRO A 284 -5.89 -25.78 -0.98
N ALA A 285 -5.32 -26.44 0.02
CA ALA A 285 -4.38 -25.87 0.98
C ALA A 285 -3.30 -24.97 0.33
N GLN A 286 -2.56 -25.47 -0.67
CA GLN A 286 -1.49 -24.69 -1.31
C GLN A 286 -1.94 -23.34 -1.86
N SER A 287 -3.14 -23.27 -2.45
CA SER A 287 -3.67 -22.03 -3.03
C SER A 287 -4.34 -21.16 -1.97
N GLY A 288 -5.02 -21.77 -1.00
CA GLY A 288 -5.65 -21.07 0.11
C GLY A 288 -4.63 -20.38 1.01
N LEU A 289 -3.49 -21.02 1.31
CA LEU A 289 -2.45 -20.49 2.17
C LEU A 289 -1.89 -19.17 1.64
N ARG A 290 -1.47 -19.17 0.37
CA ARG A 290 -0.94 -17.97 -0.27
C ARG A 290 -1.97 -16.82 -0.28
N ALA A 291 -3.24 -17.13 -0.56
CA ALA A 291 -4.30 -16.13 -0.53
C ALA A 291 -4.58 -15.60 0.90
N LEU A 292 -4.51 -16.47 1.92
CA LEU A 292 -4.65 -16.08 3.32
C LEU A 292 -3.52 -15.15 3.77
N GLU A 293 -2.29 -15.40 3.33
CA GLU A 293 -1.12 -14.56 3.61
C GLU A 293 -1.30 -13.15 3.04
N TYR A 294 -1.70 -13.02 1.77
CA TYR A 294 -2.02 -11.72 1.18
C TYR A 294 -3.18 -11.02 1.88
N LEU A 295 -4.19 -11.77 2.31
CA LEU A 295 -5.32 -11.23 3.05
C LEU A 295 -4.87 -10.67 4.41
N ALA A 296 -3.98 -11.37 5.12
CA ALA A 296 -3.42 -10.92 6.39
C ALA A 296 -2.68 -9.58 6.27
N GLU A 297 -1.89 -9.39 5.21
CA GLU A 297 -1.18 -8.11 4.96
C GLU A 297 -2.13 -6.92 4.71
N SER A 298 -3.37 -7.19 4.34
CA SER A 298 -4.36 -6.20 3.91
C SER A 298 -5.31 -5.74 5.02
N LEU A 299 -5.23 -6.34 6.21
CA LEU A 299 -6.18 -6.15 7.33
C LEU A 299 -6.26 -4.70 7.85
N VAL A 300 -5.19 -3.91 7.71
CA VAL A 300 -5.10 -2.55 8.28
C VAL A 300 -6.21 -1.59 7.81
N ASN A 301 -6.82 -1.84 6.64
CA ASN A 301 -7.83 -0.95 6.07
C ASN A 301 -9.27 -1.39 6.35
N LEU A 302 -9.47 -2.50 7.05
CA LEU A 302 -10.81 -3.02 7.36
C LEU A 302 -11.41 -2.29 8.57
N PRO A 303 -12.74 -2.08 8.58
CA PRO A 303 -13.42 -1.79 9.84
C PRO A 303 -13.21 -2.97 10.80
N GLU A 304 -13.25 -2.72 12.11
CA GLU A 304 -13.16 -3.78 13.13
C GLU A 304 -11.94 -4.70 12.93
N CYS A 305 -10.78 -4.08 12.68
CA CYS A 305 -9.52 -4.76 12.33
C CYS A 305 -9.16 -5.91 13.28
N GLU A 306 -9.45 -5.78 14.58
CA GLU A 306 -9.23 -6.84 15.57
C GLU A 306 -10.08 -8.08 15.29
N ALA A 307 -11.36 -7.92 14.94
CA ALA A 307 -12.25 -9.03 14.60
C ALA A 307 -11.83 -9.70 13.28
N ALA A 308 -11.45 -8.91 12.29
CA ALA A 308 -10.94 -9.42 11.02
C ALA A 308 -9.63 -10.21 11.22
N LEU A 309 -8.71 -9.71 12.06
CA LEU A 309 -7.48 -10.42 12.42
C LEU A 309 -7.79 -11.74 13.13
N ARG A 310 -8.73 -11.76 14.08
CA ARG A 310 -9.17 -13.00 14.72
C ARG A 310 -9.74 -13.99 13.71
N ALA A 311 -10.58 -13.53 12.79
CA ALA A 311 -11.16 -14.40 11.76
C ALA A 311 -10.10 -15.02 10.84
N VAL A 312 -9.08 -14.25 10.44
CA VAL A 312 -7.93 -14.77 9.68
C VAL A 312 -7.15 -15.81 10.49
N LEU A 313 -6.85 -15.52 11.75
CA LEU A 313 -6.12 -16.45 12.63
C LEU A 313 -6.92 -17.70 13.00
N GLN A 314 -8.26 -17.65 12.96
CA GLN A 314 -9.16 -18.79 13.18
C GLN A 314 -9.44 -19.59 11.90
N SER A 315 -8.91 -19.18 10.75
CA SER A 315 -9.01 -19.94 9.51
C SER A 315 -8.43 -21.36 9.72
N PRO A 316 -9.05 -22.42 9.17
CA PRO A 316 -8.48 -23.76 9.16
C PRO A 316 -7.07 -23.82 8.55
N LEU A 317 -6.77 -22.90 7.64
CA LEU A 317 -5.49 -22.79 6.96
C LEU A 317 -4.42 -22.13 7.84
N ALA A 318 -4.79 -21.33 8.84
CA ALA A 318 -3.85 -20.61 9.71
C ALA A 318 -2.99 -21.54 10.58
N ALA A 319 -3.49 -22.74 10.85
CA ALA A 319 -2.78 -23.78 11.60
C ALA A 319 -1.81 -24.62 10.74
N HIS A 320 -1.77 -24.39 9.42
CA HIS A 320 -0.99 -25.22 8.51
C HIS A 320 0.53 -24.90 8.59
N ASP A 321 1.37 -25.93 8.58
CA ASP A 321 2.82 -25.78 8.80
C ASP A 321 3.55 -25.01 7.69
N GLN A 322 2.96 -24.91 6.51
CA GLN A 322 3.50 -24.14 5.39
C GLN A 322 3.04 -22.68 5.35
N VAL A 323 2.29 -22.18 6.35
CA VAL A 323 1.93 -20.76 6.39
C VAL A 323 3.17 -19.89 6.54
N ALA A 324 3.29 -18.89 5.66
CA ALA A 324 4.32 -17.86 5.67
C ALA A 324 5.73 -18.47 5.84
N PRO A 325 6.15 -19.36 4.92
CA PRO A 325 7.40 -20.11 5.07
C PRO A 325 8.63 -19.18 5.05
N GLU A 326 8.55 -18.07 4.32
CA GLU A 326 9.58 -17.02 4.29
C GLU A 326 9.83 -16.41 5.67
N VAL A 327 8.78 -16.25 6.49
CA VAL A 327 8.92 -15.76 7.88
C VAL A 327 9.66 -16.77 8.74
N MET A 328 9.39 -18.07 8.54
CA MET A 328 10.10 -19.14 9.25
C MET A 328 11.58 -19.15 8.87
N GLU A 329 11.88 -19.11 7.57
CA GLU A 329 13.25 -19.09 7.06
C GLU A 329 14.03 -17.89 7.61
N GLN A 330 13.39 -16.70 7.68
CA GLN A 330 14.00 -15.51 8.27
C GLN A 330 14.22 -15.65 9.78
N ALA A 331 13.28 -16.26 10.52
CA ALA A 331 13.42 -16.51 11.95
C ALA A 331 14.56 -17.50 12.26
N GLU A 332 14.72 -18.54 11.44
CA GLU A 332 15.82 -19.49 11.52
C GLU A 332 17.17 -18.83 11.21
N LYS A 333 17.27 -18.04 10.13
CA LYS A 333 18.48 -17.26 9.79
C LYS A 333 18.92 -16.31 10.89
N THR A 334 17.98 -15.80 11.67
CA THR A 334 18.24 -14.86 12.78
C THR A 334 18.41 -15.55 14.13
N GLY A 335 18.28 -16.87 14.20
CA GLY A 335 18.41 -17.65 15.43
C GLY A 335 17.32 -17.37 16.47
N LEU A 336 16.18 -16.80 16.06
CA LEU A 336 15.08 -16.41 16.96
C LEU A 336 14.09 -17.55 17.25
N GLY A 337 14.40 -18.76 16.79
CA GLY A 337 13.62 -19.97 17.03
C GLY A 337 12.42 -20.12 16.10
N ALA A 338 11.83 -21.31 16.10
CA ALA A 338 10.66 -21.61 15.29
C ALA A 338 9.43 -20.88 15.84
N LEU A 339 8.73 -20.15 14.96
CA LEU A 339 7.44 -19.54 15.25
C LEU A 339 6.31 -20.52 14.91
N SER A 340 5.25 -20.54 15.72
CA SER A 340 4.05 -21.29 15.36
C SER A 340 3.41 -20.79 14.05
N PRO A 341 2.62 -21.60 13.32
CA PRO A 341 1.89 -21.16 12.12
C PRO A 341 1.11 -19.84 12.31
N HIS A 342 0.35 -19.73 13.40
CA HIS A 342 -0.40 -18.53 13.75
C HIS A 342 0.51 -17.30 13.98
N ALA A 343 1.67 -17.48 14.62
CA ALA A 343 2.63 -16.41 14.82
C ALA A 343 3.23 -15.93 13.49
N ARG A 344 3.56 -16.85 12.57
CA ARG A 344 4.08 -16.50 11.24
C ARG A 344 3.05 -15.71 10.43
N LEU A 345 1.77 -16.10 10.49
CA LEU A 345 0.69 -15.36 9.85
C LEU A 345 0.52 -13.96 10.44
N LEU A 346 0.55 -13.84 11.77
CA LEU A 346 0.46 -12.56 12.46
C LEU A 346 1.59 -11.61 12.08
N VAL A 347 2.82 -12.12 11.93
CA VAL A 347 4.00 -11.33 11.51
C VAL A 347 3.76 -10.60 10.18
N LEU A 348 3.00 -11.17 9.24
CA LEU A 348 2.71 -10.54 7.95
C LEU A 348 1.91 -9.23 8.09
N ALA A 349 1.01 -9.14 9.08
CA ALA A 349 0.14 -7.98 9.28
C ALA A 349 0.73 -6.94 10.25
N LEU A 350 1.64 -7.37 11.14
CA LEU A 350 1.87 -6.77 12.44
C LEU A 350 2.35 -5.30 12.43
N THR A 351 3.21 -4.90 11.50
CA THR A 351 3.75 -3.52 11.45
C THR A 351 2.67 -2.49 11.11
N ARG A 352 1.68 -2.91 10.32
CA ARG A 352 0.61 -2.06 9.79
C ARG A 352 -0.59 -2.01 10.72
N LEU A 353 -0.80 -3.03 11.55
CA LEU A 353 -1.94 -3.08 12.47
C LEU A 353 -2.03 -1.83 13.38
N PRO A 354 -3.26 -1.38 13.67
CA PRO A 354 -3.51 -0.34 14.64
C PRO A 354 -3.37 -0.97 16.04
N LEU A 355 -2.39 -0.45 16.80
CA LEU A 355 -1.87 -1.14 17.98
C LEU A 355 -2.91 -1.22 19.12
N PRO A 356 -3.56 -0.12 19.56
CA PRO A 356 -4.51 -0.20 20.67
C PRO A 356 -5.61 -1.23 20.46
N GLU A 357 -6.12 -1.35 19.23
CA GLU A 357 -7.22 -2.22 18.87
C GLU A 357 -6.78 -3.70 18.78
N CYS A 358 -5.57 -3.98 18.27
CA CYS A 358 -5.13 -5.35 18.02
C CYS A 358 -4.27 -5.98 19.13
N MET A 359 -3.90 -5.22 20.17
CA MET A 359 -2.97 -5.70 21.21
C MET A 359 -3.41 -7.00 21.89
N ASN A 360 -4.71 -7.18 22.14
CA ASN A 360 -5.22 -8.38 22.81
C ASN A 360 -4.92 -9.64 22.00
N VAL A 361 -5.22 -9.61 20.70
CA VAL A 361 -4.96 -10.72 19.78
C VAL A 361 -3.47 -11.00 19.67
N ILE A 362 -2.64 -9.96 19.60
CA ILE A 362 -1.17 -10.11 19.55
C ILE A 362 -0.66 -10.81 20.82
N VAL A 363 -1.17 -10.40 21.98
CA VAL A 363 -0.83 -10.99 23.28
C VAL A 363 -1.30 -12.44 23.39
N GLU A 364 -2.49 -12.76 22.90
CA GLU A 364 -3.03 -14.13 22.85
C GLU A 364 -2.12 -15.05 22.02
N VAL A 365 -1.73 -14.63 20.81
CA VAL A 365 -0.82 -15.40 19.95
C VAL A 365 0.58 -15.50 20.56
N ALA A 366 1.07 -14.42 21.17
CA ALA A 366 2.37 -14.42 21.85
C ALA A 366 2.39 -15.33 23.09
N ALA A 367 1.25 -15.51 23.78
CA ALA A 367 1.15 -16.42 24.91
C ALA A 367 1.27 -17.91 24.52
N GLN A 368 1.10 -18.23 23.23
CA GLN A 368 1.32 -19.57 22.69
C GLN A 368 2.80 -19.83 22.34
N GLN A 369 3.65 -18.79 22.37
CA GLN A 369 5.09 -18.93 22.10
C GLN A 369 5.86 -19.28 23.38
N PRO A 370 7.02 -19.95 23.27
CA PRO A 370 7.85 -20.25 24.43
C PRO A 370 8.42 -18.99 25.10
N GLY A 371 8.45 -18.99 26.43
CA GLY A 371 9.11 -17.97 27.24
C GLY A 371 8.19 -16.81 27.68
N PRO A 372 8.77 -15.70 28.19
CA PRO A 372 8.00 -14.56 28.69
C PRO A 372 7.21 -13.90 27.56
N ARG A 373 5.92 -13.62 27.82
CA ARG A 373 5.00 -13.01 26.85
C ARG A 373 5.53 -11.72 26.21
N ALA A 374 6.11 -10.80 26.99
CA ALA A 374 6.65 -9.55 26.47
C ALA A 374 7.83 -9.78 25.49
N ARG A 375 8.66 -10.80 25.74
CA ARG A 375 9.73 -11.21 24.84
C ARG A 375 9.17 -11.84 23.55
N ALA A 376 8.15 -12.70 23.66
CA ALA A 376 7.48 -13.25 22.49
C ALA A 376 6.88 -12.15 21.59
N VAL A 377 6.18 -11.17 22.18
CA VAL A 377 5.68 -10.00 21.43
C VAL A 377 6.83 -9.23 20.76
N ALA A 378 7.96 -9.04 21.45
CA ALA A 378 9.12 -8.38 20.88
C ALA A 378 9.71 -9.15 19.68
N ILE A 379 9.78 -10.48 19.75
CA ILE A 379 10.22 -11.34 18.65
C ILE A 379 9.30 -11.18 17.44
N LEU A 380 7.98 -11.21 17.64
CA LEU A 380 7.01 -11.03 16.56
C LEU A 380 7.21 -9.66 15.86
N TYR A 381 7.34 -8.58 16.63
CA TYR A 381 7.61 -7.25 16.07
C TYR A 381 8.95 -7.17 15.36
N HIS A 382 10.00 -7.77 15.94
CA HIS A 382 11.32 -7.78 15.35
C HIS A 382 11.31 -8.48 13.99
N GLN A 383 10.66 -9.64 13.89
CA GLN A 383 10.50 -10.36 12.61
C GLN A 383 9.69 -9.56 11.59
N ALA A 384 8.59 -8.94 12.02
CA ALA A 384 7.76 -8.12 11.14
C ALA A 384 8.52 -6.91 10.59
N ILE A 385 9.39 -6.29 11.40
CA ILE A 385 10.25 -5.18 10.97
C ILE A 385 11.33 -5.66 9.99
N LEU A 386 11.97 -6.80 10.25
CA LEU A 386 13.00 -7.36 9.36
C LEU A 386 12.46 -7.65 7.96
N LYS A 387 11.21 -8.08 7.85
CA LYS A 387 10.54 -8.29 6.57
C LYS A 387 10.41 -7.02 5.72
N GLU A 388 10.33 -5.83 6.34
CA GLU A 388 10.15 -4.57 5.58
C GLU A 388 11.42 -4.10 4.84
N GLY A 389 12.57 -4.78 5.03
CA GLY A 389 13.79 -4.55 4.24
C GLY A 389 14.26 -3.10 4.28
N GLU A 390 14.17 -2.39 3.16
CA GLU A 390 14.65 -1.01 2.99
C GLU A 390 13.92 0.02 3.87
N ASN A 391 12.68 -0.26 4.30
CA ASN A 391 11.91 0.66 5.16
C ASN A 391 12.20 0.52 6.65
N LEU A 392 13.12 -0.38 7.04
CA LEU A 392 13.33 -0.81 8.42
C LEU A 392 13.50 0.33 9.44
N ARG A 393 14.20 1.41 9.07
CA ARG A 393 14.34 2.60 9.95
C ARG A 393 12.98 3.21 10.30
N TYR A 394 12.11 3.38 9.32
CA TYR A 394 10.77 3.92 9.52
C TYR A 394 9.90 2.96 10.32
N SER A 395 10.01 1.66 10.05
CA SER A 395 9.27 0.59 10.75
C SER A 395 9.66 0.53 12.22
N TYR A 396 10.96 0.51 12.55
CA TYR A 396 11.45 0.54 13.93
C TYR A 396 10.95 1.75 14.69
N LYS A 397 11.07 2.94 14.08
CA LYS A 397 10.59 4.20 14.67
C LYS A 397 9.08 4.15 14.93
N ALA A 398 8.30 3.69 13.96
CA ALA A 398 6.85 3.60 14.09
C ALA A 398 6.43 2.60 15.17
N VAL A 399 6.99 1.39 15.17
CA VAL A 399 6.69 0.34 16.15
C VAL A 399 7.12 0.75 17.54
N ALA A 400 8.34 1.26 17.73
CA ALA A 400 8.83 1.69 19.03
C ALA A 400 7.95 2.80 19.63
N LYS A 401 7.55 3.78 18.81
CA LYS A 401 6.64 4.85 19.22
C LYS A 401 5.25 4.33 19.59
N LYS A 402 4.68 3.42 18.79
CA LYS A 402 3.38 2.79 19.05
C LYS A 402 3.42 2.02 20.38
N LEU A 403 4.42 1.15 20.57
CA LEU A 403 4.59 0.36 21.79
C LEU A 403 4.80 1.23 23.03
N ALA A 404 5.61 2.28 22.93
CA ALA A 404 5.85 3.20 24.06
C ALA A 404 4.58 3.95 24.50
N SER A 405 3.70 4.23 23.56
CA SER A 405 2.43 4.95 23.80
C SER A 405 1.32 4.03 24.34
N SER A 406 1.52 2.70 24.33
CA SER A 406 0.57 1.71 24.82
C SER A 406 1.01 1.22 26.20
N MET A 407 0.10 1.20 27.19
CA MET A 407 0.43 0.73 28.55
C MET A 407 1.02 -0.68 28.54
N ASN A 408 0.43 -1.60 27.78
CA ASN A 408 0.88 -3.00 27.66
C ASN A 408 2.08 -3.16 26.70
N GLY A 409 2.36 -2.14 25.88
CA GLY A 409 3.48 -2.15 24.92
C GLY A 409 4.82 -1.77 25.53
N ARG A 410 4.84 -1.10 26.68
CA ARG A 410 6.09 -0.61 27.31
C ARG A 410 7.01 -1.75 27.73
N ASP A 411 6.45 -2.84 28.27
CA ASP A 411 7.22 -4.01 28.73
C ASP A 411 7.89 -4.78 27.58
N VAL A 412 7.45 -4.54 26.34
CA VAL A 412 8.02 -5.15 25.12
C VAL A 412 9.33 -4.47 24.72
N LEU A 413 9.47 -3.18 25.00
CA LEU A 413 10.60 -2.37 24.49
C LEU A 413 11.98 -2.80 25.01
N PRO A 414 12.17 -3.20 26.28
CA PRO A 414 13.46 -3.75 26.70
C PRO A 414 13.87 -4.97 25.86
N HIS A 415 12.95 -5.89 25.60
CA HIS A 415 13.24 -7.06 24.77
C HIS A 415 13.50 -6.69 23.30
N LEU A 416 12.79 -5.70 22.77
CA LEU A 416 13.05 -5.21 21.42
C LEU A 416 14.43 -4.54 21.31
N ALA A 417 14.87 -3.84 22.36
CA ALA A 417 16.23 -3.29 22.46
C ALA A 417 17.29 -4.39 22.47
N GLU A 418 17.07 -5.46 23.22
CA GLU A 418 17.93 -6.65 23.23
C GLU A 418 18.11 -7.24 21.82
N LEU A 419 16.99 -7.42 21.11
CA LEU A 419 16.97 -7.99 19.77
C LEU A 419 17.61 -7.07 18.73
N SER A 420 17.49 -5.74 18.89
CA SER A 420 18.03 -4.76 17.94
C SER A 420 19.54 -4.84 17.75
N ILE A 421 20.25 -5.40 18.73
CA ILE A 421 21.69 -5.61 18.70
C ILE A 421 22.07 -6.64 17.62
N ASN A 422 21.19 -7.60 17.33
CA ASN A 422 21.43 -8.66 16.36
C ASN A 422 21.08 -8.29 14.91
N LEU A 423 20.73 -7.03 14.62
CA LEU A 423 20.48 -6.60 13.25
C LEU A 423 21.77 -6.69 12.42
N PRO A 424 21.69 -7.09 11.13
CA PRO A 424 22.87 -7.48 10.36
C PRO A 424 23.83 -6.31 10.09
N PHE A 425 23.32 -5.13 9.76
CA PHE A 425 24.13 -3.96 9.41
C PHE A 425 24.25 -2.96 10.57
N ALA A 426 25.45 -2.39 10.74
CA ALA A 426 25.72 -1.41 11.79
C ALA A 426 24.81 -0.17 11.71
N GLN A 427 24.47 0.26 10.49
CA GLN A 427 23.56 1.39 10.28
C GLN A 427 22.12 1.06 10.76
N MET A 428 21.64 -0.17 10.54
CA MET A 428 20.33 -0.60 11.04
C MET A 428 20.31 -0.64 12.57
N ARG A 429 21.38 -1.12 13.19
CA ARG A 429 21.55 -1.10 14.65
C ARG A 429 21.51 0.33 15.19
N LEU A 430 22.17 1.27 14.53
CA LEU A 430 22.14 2.68 14.89
C LEU A 430 20.73 3.29 14.77
N ASP A 431 20.02 3.01 13.68
CA ASP A 431 18.66 3.50 13.44
C ASP A 431 17.66 2.95 14.46
N ALA A 432 17.77 1.66 14.78
CA ALA A 432 16.97 1.01 15.83
C ALA A 432 17.30 1.60 17.21
N HIS A 433 18.59 1.75 17.53
CA HIS A 433 19.06 2.37 18.77
C HIS A 433 18.44 3.76 18.96
N GLN A 434 18.59 4.66 17.97
CA GLN A 434 18.01 6.00 18.03
C GLN A 434 16.48 5.98 18.19
N SER A 435 15.80 5.08 17.48
CA SER A 435 14.35 4.94 17.56
C SER A 435 13.87 4.53 18.96
N LEU A 436 14.58 3.59 19.60
CA LEU A 436 14.26 3.08 20.92
C LEU A 436 14.60 4.07 22.04
N VAL A 437 15.73 4.78 21.96
CA VAL A 437 16.06 5.87 22.90
C VAL A 437 14.96 6.94 22.87
N ASN A 438 14.61 7.40 21.66
CA ASN A 438 13.57 8.43 21.50
C ASN A 438 12.20 7.97 22.00
N ALA A 439 11.87 6.68 21.87
CA ALA A 439 10.61 6.13 22.35
C ALA A 439 10.47 6.18 23.88
N CYS A 440 11.58 6.11 24.64
CA CYS A 440 11.54 6.18 26.11
C CYS A 440 10.95 7.50 26.63
N SER A 441 11.10 8.60 25.89
CA SER A 441 10.48 9.89 26.24
C SER A 441 8.95 9.83 26.34
N LYS A 442 8.32 8.86 25.66
CA LYS A 442 6.86 8.67 25.62
C LYS A 442 6.30 7.90 26.82
N PHE A 443 7.15 7.39 27.72
CA PHE A 443 6.65 6.70 28.91
C PHE A 443 6.06 7.68 29.93
N TYR A 444 6.48 8.94 29.87
CA TYR A 444 6.06 9.96 30.81
C TYR A 444 4.87 10.74 30.26
N CYS A 445 3.73 10.61 30.93
CA CYS A 445 2.52 11.37 30.66
C CYS A 445 2.17 12.25 31.87
N ASP A 446 1.48 13.35 31.61
CA ASP A 446 0.98 14.22 32.66
C ASP A 446 -0.06 13.48 33.51
N GLY A 447 -0.05 13.70 34.83
CA GLY A 447 -1.00 13.07 35.76
C GLY A 447 -0.66 11.65 36.24
N MET A 448 0.48 11.07 35.86
CA MET A 448 0.89 9.75 36.37
C MET A 448 1.06 9.72 37.90
N SER A 449 0.57 8.65 38.50
CA SER A 449 0.84 8.32 39.90
C SER A 449 2.32 8.07 40.17
N LYS A 450 2.72 8.12 41.45
CA LYS A 450 4.10 7.83 41.87
C LYS A 450 4.52 6.40 41.47
N GLN A 451 3.60 5.44 41.55
CA GLN A 451 3.86 4.04 41.22
C GLN A 451 4.06 3.84 39.71
N GLU A 452 3.20 4.43 38.87
CA GLU A 452 3.33 4.38 37.41
C GLU A 452 4.62 5.06 36.93
N ARG A 453 4.99 6.18 37.56
CA ARG A 453 6.25 6.86 37.26
C ARG A 453 7.45 6.00 37.62
N MET A 454 7.42 5.34 38.78
CA MET A 454 8.47 4.39 39.19
C MET A 454 8.60 3.22 38.21
N ALA A 455 7.49 2.58 37.82
CA ALA A 455 7.50 1.51 36.82
C ALA A 455 8.06 2.00 35.47
N SER A 456 7.68 3.20 35.05
CA SER A 456 8.21 3.82 33.82
C SER A 456 9.72 4.08 33.89
N HIS A 457 10.25 4.46 35.06
CA HIS A 457 11.70 4.58 35.27
C HIS A 457 12.41 3.23 35.20
N GLU A 458 11.82 2.16 35.73
CA GLU A 458 12.38 0.79 35.65
C GLU A 458 12.49 0.32 34.21
N ILE A 459 11.40 0.43 33.45
CA ILE A 459 11.38 0.03 32.04
C ILE A 459 12.35 0.89 31.23
N THR A 460 12.35 2.22 31.43
CA THR A 460 13.29 3.12 30.73
C THR A 460 14.74 2.72 31.02
N ALA A 461 15.11 2.54 32.28
CA ALA A 461 16.46 2.11 32.63
C ALA A 461 16.81 0.77 31.98
N SER A 462 15.88 -0.19 32.00
CA SER A 462 16.01 -1.52 31.39
C SER A 462 16.25 -1.47 29.87
N VAL A 463 15.61 -0.53 29.15
CA VAL A 463 15.87 -0.25 27.73
C VAL A 463 17.26 0.36 27.54
N LEU A 464 17.59 1.42 28.28
CA LEU A 464 18.86 2.14 28.12
C LEU A 464 20.08 1.26 28.42
N MET A 465 19.98 0.39 29.43
CA MET A 465 21.05 -0.56 29.77
C MET A 465 21.32 -1.54 28.62
N ARG A 466 20.27 -2.14 28.03
CA ARG A 466 20.43 -3.05 26.87
C ARG A 466 21.01 -2.35 25.65
N LEU A 467 20.59 -1.12 25.38
CA LEU A 467 21.16 -0.33 24.28
C LEU A 467 22.63 0.03 24.54
N THR A 468 23.00 0.25 25.80
CA THR A 468 24.39 0.48 26.22
C THR A 468 25.27 -0.74 25.92
N ASP A 469 24.77 -1.96 26.15
CA ASP A 469 25.50 -3.19 25.83
C ASP A 469 25.79 -3.32 24.32
N GLY A 470 24.93 -2.77 23.48
CA GLY A 470 25.07 -2.76 22.02
C GLY A 470 26.00 -1.68 21.44
N LEU A 471 26.51 -0.73 22.25
CA LEU A 471 27.30 0.42 21.74
C LEU A 471 28.50 0.01 20.88
N SER A 472 29.20 -1.05 21.28
CA SER A 472 30.36 -1.58 20.56
C SER A 472 30.04 -2.06 19.14
N GLN A 473 28.76 -2.34 18.85
CA GLN A 473 28.32 -2.87 17.56
C GLN A 473 27.82 -1.78 16.61
N LEU A 474 27.76 -0.52 17.07
CA LEU A 474 27.41 0.64 16.26
C LEU A 474 28.61 1.13 15.43
N PRO A 475 28.37 1.93 14.36
CA PRO A 475 29.44 2.58 13.60
C PRO A 475 30.33 3.42 14.54
N ILE A 476 31.64 3.26 14.42
CA ILE A 476 32.61 3.80 15.39
C ILE A 476 32.49 5.32 15.55
N GLU A 477 32.21 6.02 14.46
CA GLU A 477 32.07 7.49 14.39
C GLU A 477 30.79 7.98 15.08
N LYS A 478 29.84 7.10 15.34
CA LYS A 478 28.53 7.41 15.92
C LYS A 478 28.38 6.95 17.37
N ARG A 479 29.33 6.19 17.91
CA ARG A 479 29.27 5.65 19.28
C ARG A 479 29.24 6.74 20.34
N PHE A 480 30.02 7.80 20.17
CA PHE A 480 30.02 8.94 21.11
C PHE A 480 28.64 9.60 21.17
N GLU A 481 28.07 9.93 20.01
CA GLU A 481 26.73 10.54 19.90
C GLU A 481 25.64 9.63 20.45
N ALA A 482 25.70 8.33 20.15
CA ALA A 482 24.75 7.35 20.68
C ALA A 482 24.82 7.24 22.20
N ALA A 483 26.03 7.19 22.77
CA ALA A 483 26.23 7.14 24.22
C ALA A 483 25.81 8.44 24.92
N TRP A 484 26.07 9.60 24.28
CA TRP A 484 25.56 10.89 24.72
C TRP A 484 24.03 10.89 24.79
N GLN A 485 23.34 10.44 23.74
CA GLN A 485 21.87 10.36 23.71
C GLN A 485 21.29 9.46 24.81
N LEU A 486 21.94 8.33 25.11
CA LEU A 486 21.55 7.47 26.23
C LEU A 486 21.62 8.23 27.56
N SER A 487 22.70 9.00 27.79
CA SER A 487 22.87 9.81 28.99
C SER A 487 21.81 10.92 29.11
N GLU A 488 21.49 11.60 28.01
CA GLU A 488 20.48 12.65 28.00
C GLU A 488 19.11 12.08 28.36
N GLN A 489 18.78 10.92 27.80
CA GLN A 489 17.54 10.24 28.14
C GLN A 489 17.53 9.76 29.60
N ALA A 490 18.68 9.33 30.15
CA ALA A 490 18.81 8.88 31.53
C ALA A 490 18.57 10.00 32.57
N LYS A 491 18.72 11.28 32.20
CA LYS A 491 18.40 12.42 33.09
C LYS A 491 16.94 12.47 33.53
N SER A 492 16.05 11.85 32.76
CA SER A 492 14.63 11.75 33.10
C SER A 492 14.34 10.73 34.20
N LEU A 493 15.31 9.89 34.57
CA LEU A 493 15.19 8.87 35.60
C LEU A 493 15.35 9.43 37.01
N ASP A 494 14.93 8.65 38.01
CA ASP A 494 15.33 8.92 39.39
C ASP A 494 16.86 8.82 39.55
N PRO A 495 17.44 9.47 40.59
CA PRO A 495 18.89 9.58 40.74
C PRO A 495 19.64 8.24 40.82
N ALA A 496 19.01 7.18 41.39
CA ALA A 496 19.65 5.88 41.51
C ALA A 496 19.78 5.21 40.14
N ARG A 497 18.68 5.17 39.37
CA ARG A 497 18.69 4.57 38.02
C ARG A 497 19.50 5.40 37.02
N HIS A 498 19.45 6.73 37.09
CA HIS A 498 20.30 7.61 36.29
C HIS A 498 21.79 7.29 36.51
N ARG A 499 22.21 7.15 37.77
CA ARG A 499 23.58 6.75 38.12
C ARG A 499 23.95 5.39 37.55
N SER A 500 23.07 4.39 37.66
CA SER A 500 23.35 3.04 37.13
C SER A 500 23.58 3.06 35.62
N VAL A 501 22.75 3.78 34.86
CA VAL A 501 22.91 3.90 33.41
C VAL A 501 24.23 4.60 33.05
N LEU A 502 24.58 5.69 33.74
CA LEU A 502 25.85 6.39 33.50
C LEU A 502 27.07 5.52 33.81
N LEU A 503 27.03 4.73 34.88
CA LEU A 503 28.12 3.80 35.20
C LEU A 503 28.28 2.75 34.11
N ALA A 504 27.18 2.19 33.61
CA ALA A 504 27.22 1.22 32.51
C ALA A 504 27.78 1.84 31.21
N ILE A 505 27.37 3.07 30.89
CA ILE A 505 27.90 3.82 29.74
C ILE A 505 29.41 4.05 29.90
N ARG A 506 29.85 4.45 31.10
CA ARG A 506 31.25 4.67 31.42
C ARG A 506 32.09 3.39 31.29
N GLU A 507 31.57 2.24 31.73
CA GLU A 507 32.23 0.94 31.58
C GLU A 507 32.47 0.57 30.11
N ARG A 508 31.66 1.10 29.18
CA ARG A 508 31.83 0.91 27.73
C ARG A 508 32.67 1.98 27.06
N ALA A 509 33.31 2.89 27.79
CA ALA A 509 34.06 4.00 27.20
C ALA A 509 35.18 3.57 26.24
N ASP A 510 35.78 2.40 26.45
CA ASP A 510 36.82 1.86 25.55
C ASP A 510 36.31 1.53 24.17
N THR A 511 35.00 1.37 24.02
CA THR A 511 34.37 1.15 22.71
C THR A 511 34.23 2.44 21.91
N ILE A 512 34.40 3.61 22.53
CA ILE A 512 34.19 4.95 21.96
C ILE A 512 35.54 5.52 21.50
N LEU A 513 36.19 4.80 20.60
CA LEU A 513 37.45 5.26 20.01
C LEU A 513 37.20 6.31 18.92
N PRO A 514 38.12 7.28 18.75
CA PRO A 514 39.34 7.51 19.54
C PRO A 514 39.11 8.34 20.83
N ARG A 515 37.87 8.73 21.14
CA ARG A 515 37.53 9.71 22.20
C ARG A 515 37.30 9.06 23.58
N SER A 516 37.89 7.90 23.87
CA SER A 516 37.57 7.11 25.06
C SER A 516 37.92 7.84 26.36
N VAL A 517 39.10 8.49 26.43
CA VAL A 517 39.56 9.25 27.61
C VAL A 517 38.68 10.47 27.88
N GLU A 518 38.41 11.26 26.83
CA GLU A 518 37.50 12.41 26.91
C GLU A 518 36.11 11.99 27.40
N PHE A 519 35.60 10.87 26.89
CA PHE A 519 34.30 10.35 27.26
C PHE A 519 34.24 9.85 28.71
N ARG A 520 35.30 9.19 29.22
CA ARG A 520 35.39 8.78 30.64
C ARG A 520 35.36 9.99 31.56
N ASN A 521 36.18 11.00 31.27
CA ASN A 521 36.24 12.23 32.07
C ASN A 521 34.87 12.92 32.10
N TRP A 522 34.22 13.02 30.94
CA TRP A 522 32.87 13.58 30.85
C TRP A 522 31.83 12.80 31.68
N CYS A 523 31.89 11.45 31.68
CA CYS A 523 31.04 10.63 32.54
C CYS A 523 31.31 10.89 34.03
N ASP A 524 32.58 10.97 34.43
CA ASP A 524 33.01 11.19 35.81
C ASP A 524 32.52 12.54 36.34
N GLU A 525 32.62 13.61 35.55
CA GLU A 525 32.08 14.93 35.91
C GLU A 525 30.56 14.90 36.17
N ILE A 526 29.79 14.13 35.40
CA ILE A 526 28.34 14.02 35.60
C ILE A 526 28.05 13.20 36.87
N LEU A 527 28.78 12.11 37.08
CA LEU A 527 28.64 11.27 38.27
C LEU A 527 28.93 12.06 39.56
N GLU A 528 29.97 12.88 39.57
CA GLU A 528 30.29 13.78 40.69
C GLU A 528 29.15 14.77 40.98
N LYS A 529 28.60 15.41 39.93
CA LYS A 529 27.45 16.33 40.07
C LYS A 529 26.22 15.64 40.67
N LEU A 530 25.97 14.37 40.33
CA LEU A 530 24.86 13.60 40.90
C LEU A 530 25.07 13.26 42.38
N ILE A 531 26.32 13.00 42.79
CA ILE A 531 26.67 12.76 44.20
C ILE A 531 26.51 14.07 45.00
N SER A 532 27.03 15.18 44.50
CA SER A 532 26.97 16.49 45.16
C SER A 532 25.54 17.01 45.35
N LYS A 533 24.63 16.75 44.39
CA LYS A 533 23.20 17.08 44.53
C LYS A 533 22.47 16.27 45.61
N ARG A 534 23.02 15.12 46.02
CA ARG A 534 22.44 14.25 47.07
C ARG A 534 22.83 14.70 48.48
N ALA A 535 23.74 15.66 48.62
CA ALA A 535 24.28 16.13 49.89
C ALA A 535 23.75 17.50 50.39
N PRO A 536 22.44 17.83 50.39
CA PRO A 536 21.96 18.92 51.23
C PRO A 536 21.67 18.36 52.63
N GLY A 537 22.69 18.22 53.48
CA GLY A 537 22.44 17.72 54.84
C GLY A 537 23.61 17.39 55.76
N LEU A 538 24.87 17.64 55.37
CA LEU A 538 26.00 17.56 56.31
C LEU A 538 26.66 18.93 56.40
N ARG A 539 26.00 19.83 57.13
CA ARG A 539 26.70 20.93 57.79
C ARG A 539 27.42 20.31 59.00
N PHE A 540 28.73 20.12 58.87
CA PHE A 540 29.59 20.06 60.05
C PHE A 540 29.97 21.51 60.39
N TRP A 541 29.49 21.95 61.56
CA TRP A 541 29.78 23.15 62.34
C TRP A 541 30.02 24.47 61.61
#